data_AF-Q8FLS5-F1
#
_entry.id   AF-Q8FLS5-F1
#
_cell.length_a   1.000
_cell.length_b   1.000
_cell.length_c   1.000
_cell.angle_alpha   90.00
_cell.angle_beta   90.00
_cell.angle_gamma   90.00
#
_symmetry.space_group_name_H-M   'P 1'
#
loop_
_entity.id
_entity.type
_entity.pdbx_description
1 polymer ?
#
loop_
_entity_poly.entity_id
_entity_poly.type
_entity_poly.pdbx_seq_one_letter_code
_entity_poly.pdbx_strand_id
1 'polypeptide(L)' 'MYSLLWHYLPGPWPVKLVTVLVLVVGVFFLLMEVVFPLISPLMPYNDVAV' A
#
# COMPACT_ATOMS: atom_id res chain seq x y z
N MET A 1 8.32 16.49 18.65
CA MET A 1 7.77 15.13 18.83
C MET A 1 7.59 14.35 17.51
N TYR A 2 8.44 14.59 16.49
CA TYR A 2 8.62 13.69 15.32
C TYR A 2 10.10 13.38 15.03
N SER A 3 11.04 13.96 15.80
CA SER A 3 12.47 13.81 15.51
C SER A 3 13.01 12.43 15.88
N LEU A 4 12.42 11.72 16.86
CA LEU A 4 12.82 10.37 17.24
C LEU A 4 12.48 9.36 16.13
N LEU A 5 11.30 9.47 15.50
CA LEU A 5 10.91 8.66 14.34
C LEU A 5 11.83 8.94 13.14
N TRP A 6 12.20 10.21 12.94
CA TRP A 6 13.19 10.61 11.93
C TRP A 6 14.62 10.20 12.27
N HIS A 7 14.95 9.84 13.51
CA HIS A 7 16.27 9.35 13.89
C HIS A 7 16.39 7.83 13.76
N TYR A 8 15.29 7.09 13.97
CA TYR A 8 15.27 5.63 13.93
C TYR A 8 15.28 5.03 12.53
N LEU A 9 14.86 5.77 11.49
CA LEU A 9 15.07 5.30 10.13
C LEU A 9 16.59 5.36 9.79
N PRO A 10 17.23 4.23 9.46
CA PRO A 10 18.63 4.22 9.05
C PRO A 10 18.79 4.85 7.66
N GLY A 11 19.81 5.70 7.51
CA GLY A 11 20.22 6.24 6.22
C GLY A 11 19.86 7.72 5.98
N PRO A 12 20.50 8.34 4.98
CA PRO A 12 20.27 9.75 4.61
C PRO A 12 18.84 9.98 4.09
N TRP A 13 18.38 11.23 4.11
CA TRP A 13 17.03 11.66 3.65
C TRP A 13 16.48 10.92 2.42
N PRO A 14 17.23 10.73 1.31
CA PRO A 14 16.72 10.00 0.15
C PRO A 14 16.41 8.52 0.41
N VAL A 15 17.15 7.83 1.28
CA VAL A 15 16.90 6.41 1.61
C VAL A 15 15.57 6.26 2.32
N LYS A 16 15.23 7.20 3.22
CA LYS A 16 13.93 7.21 3.91
C LYS A 16 12.78 7.40 2.93
N LEU A 17 12.96 8.33 1.99
CA LEU A 17 11.97 8.62 0.97
C LEU A 17 11.75 7.40 0.08
N VAL A 18 12.81 6.74 -0.38
CA VAL A 18 12.71 5.51 -1.18
C VAL A 18 12.01 4.40 -0.40
N THR A 19 12.36 4.16 0.87
CA THR A 19 11.70 3.13 1.68
C THR A 19 10.21 3.37 1.84
N VAL A 20 9.80 4.61 2.12
CA VAL A 20 8.38 4.97 2.22
C VAL A 20 7.69 4.78 0.87
N LEU A 21 8.33 5.19 -0.23
CA LEU A 21 7.78 5.07 -1.57
C LEU A 21 7.59 3.60 -1.97
N VAL A 22 8.57 2.74 -1.68
CA VAL A 22 8.48 1.28 -1.87
C VAL A 22 7.36 0.68 -1.04
N LEU A 23 7.20 1.08 0.23
CA LEU A 23 6.09 0.61 1.06
C LEU A 23 4.73 1.02 0.49
N VAL A 24 4.57 2.26 0.09
CA VAL A 24 3.31 2.77 -0.50
C VAL A 24 3.00 2.03 -1.80
N VAL A 25 3.98 1.87 -2.68
CA VAL A 25 3.82 1.12 -3.93
C VAL A 25 3.48 -0.35 -3.64
N GLY A 26 4.19 -0.99 -2.71
CA GLY A 26 3.92 -2.38 -2.32
C GLY A 26 2.51 -2.57 -1.78
N VAL A 27 2.03 -1.66 -0.93
CA VAL A 27 0.65 -1.69 -0.41
C VAL A 27 -0.37 -1.45 -1.53
N PHE A 28 -0.10 -0.52 -2.44
CA PHE A 28 -0.97 -0.26 -3.59
C PHE A 28 -1.09 -1.50 -4.49
N PHE A 29 0.02 -2.14 -4.83
CA PHE A 29 0.01 -3.38 -5.60
C PHE A 29 -0.70 -4.51 -4.85
N LEU A 30 -0.45 -4.68 -3.55
CA LEU A 30 -1.14 -5.69 -2.74
C LEU A 30 -2.67 -5.46 -2.73
N LEU A 31 -3.11 -4.22 -2.61
CA LEU A 31 -4.52 -3.86 -2.67
C LEU A 31 -5.12 -4.19 -4.04
N MET A 32 -4.40 -3.90 -5.13
CA MET A 32 -4.90 -4.14 -6.49
C MET A 32 -4.82 -5.60 -6.95
N GLU A 33 -3.76 -6.33 -6.59
CA GLU A 33 -3.52 -7.71 -7.05
C GLU A 33 -4.14 -8.78 -6.14
N VAL A 34 -4.32 -8.49 -4.84
CA VAL A 34 -4.80 -9.48 -3.87
C VAL A 34 -6.16 -9.08 -3.31
N VAL A 35 -6.27 -7.87 -2.75
CA VAL A 35 -7.49 -7.46 -2.05
C VAL A 35 -8.64 -7.21 -3.02
N PHE A 36 -8.37 -6.53 -4.13
CA PHE A 36 -9.40 -6.24 -5.12
C PHE A 36 -10.00 -7.50 -5.76
N PRO A 37 -9.22 -8.52 -6.19
CA PRO A 37 -9.78 -9.77 -6.71
C PRO A 37 -10.56 -10.58 -5.66
N LEU A 38 -10.18 -10.52 -4.39
CA LEU A 38 -10.91 -11.19 -3.31
C LEU A 38 -12.26 -10.51 -3.01
N ILE A 39 -12.31 -9.18 -3.08
CA ILE A 39 -13.52 -8.39 -2.79
C ILE A 39 -14.44 -8.29 -4.01
N SER A 40 -13.87 -8.26 -5.22
CA SER A 40 -14.60 -8.19 -6.49
C SER A 40 -15.81 -9.13 -6.58
N PRO A 41 -15.74 -10.43 -6.25
CA PRO A 41 -16.88 -11.35 -6.30
C PRO A 41 -17.99 -11.03 -5.28
N LEU A 42 -17.68 -10.33 -4.20
CA LEU A 42 -18.64 -9.94 -3.17
C LEU A 42 -19.37 -8.63 -3.50
N MET A 43 -18.95 -7.93 -4.56
CA MET A 43 -19.57 -6.67 -4.95
C MET A 43 -20.96 -6.92 -5.56
N PRO A 44 -22.02 -6.23 -5.09
CA PRO A 44 -23.40 -6.44 -5.51
C PRO A 44 -23.68 -6.05 -6.98
N TYR A 45 -22.67 -5.56 -7.71
CA TYR A 45 -22.73 -5.24 -9.13
C TYR A 45 -22.40 -6.43 -10.04
N ASN A 46 -21.88 -7.54 -9.50
CA ASN A 46 -21.62 -8.77 -10.29
C ASN A 46 -22.88 -9.58 -10.59
N ASP A 47 -24.01 -9.25 -9.96
CA ASP A 47 -25.27 -9.97 -10.07
C ASP A 47 -26.18 -9.39 -11.19
N VAL A 48 -25.58 -8.82 -12.24
CA VAL A 48 -26.28 -8.63 -13.53
C VAL A 48 -26.18 -9.93 -14.32
N ALA A 49 -26.93 -10.94 -13.87
CA ALA A 49 -27.23 -12.13 -14.65
C ALA A 49 -27.82 -11.70 -16.00
N VAL A 50 -27.13 -12.05 -17.08
CA VAL A 50 -27.73 -12.14 -18.42
C VAL A 50 -28.43 -13.49 -18.53
#